data_AF-A0A841PYZ0-F1
#
_entry.id   AF-A0A841PYZ0-F1
#
_cell.length_a   1.000
_cell.length_b   1.000
_cell.length_c   1.000
_cell.angle_alpha   90.00
_cell.angle_beta   90.00
_cell.angle_gamma   90.00
#
_symmetry.space_group_name_H-M   'P 1'
#
loop_
_entity.id
_entity.type
_entity.pdbx_description
1 polymer ?
#
loop_
_entity_poly.entity_id
_entity_poly.type
_entity_poly.pdbx_seq_one_letter_code
_entity_poly.pdbx_strand_id
1 'polypeptide(L)' 'MKKEKKDVEPTIAEGIDTEDELKEEATKEEVEKGDFTSVTTLSSDENDPS' A
#
# COMPACT_ATOMS: atom_id res chain seq x y z
N MET A 1 14.08 -30.24 8.95
CA MET A 1 13.32 -29.06 9.37
C MET A 1 12.63 -28.47 8.15
N LYS A 2 11.30 -28.51 8.09
CA LYS A 2 10.52 -27.82 7.05
C LYS A 2 10.53 -26.34 7.40
N LYS A 3 11.08 -25.48 6.53
CA LYS A 3 10.95 -24.02 6.67
C LYS A 3 9.49 -23.70 6.41
N GLU A 4 8.75 -23.33 7.46
CA GLU A 4 7.45 -22.70 7.29
C GLU A 4 7.66 -21.45 6.43
N LYS A 5 7.01 -21.43 5.26
CA LYS A 5 6.99 -20.24 4.42
C LYS A 5 6.13 -19.25 5.20
N LYS A 6 6.76 -18.28 5.88
CA LYS A 6 6.03 -17.10 6.33
C LYS A 6 5.46 -16.47 5.06
N ASP A 7 4.15 -16.29 4.99
CA ASP A 7 3.54 -15.42 4.00
C ASP A 7 4.18 -14.05 4.17
N VAL A 8 5.13 -13.73 3.29
CA VAL A 8 5.78 -12.43 3.26
C VAL A 8 4.85 -11.57 2.43
N GLU A 9 3.99 -10.83 3.11
CA GLU A 9 3.21 -9.78 2.46
C GLU A 9 4.17 -8.75 1.88
N PRO A 10 3.87 -8.20 0.68
CA PRO A 10 4.69 -7.15 0.10
C PRO A 10 4.68 -5.93 1.04
N THR A 11 5.87 -5.51 1.47
CA THR A 11 6.08 -4.34 2.34
C THR A 11 7.03 -3.36 1.68
N ILE A 12 6.87 -2.07 1.97
CA ILE A 12 7.77 -1.02 1.50
C ILE A 12 9.05 -1.07 2.33
N ALA A 13 10.21 -0.94 1.67
CA ALA A 13 11.48 -0.89 2.38
C ALA A 13 11.66 0.47 3.09
N GLU A 14 12.22 0.45 4.30
CA GLU A 14 12.53 1.67 5.04
C GLU A 14 13.43 2.62 4.25
N GLY A 15 13.12 3.91 4.29
CA GLY A 15 13.88 4.97 3.62
C GLY A 15 13.56 5.18 2.14
N ILE A 16 12.64 4.42 1.56
CA ILE A 16 12.07 4.72 0.24
C ILE A 16 10.95 5.74 0.42
N ASP A 17 11.05 6.87 -0.28
CA ASP A 17 9.95 7.83 -0.39
C ASP A 17 8.96 7.34 -1.45
N THR A 18 7.79 6.89 -0.99
CA THR A 18 6.74 6.32 -1.85
C THR A 18 5.44 7.12 -1.77
N GLU A 19 5.46 8.30 -1.16
CA GLU A 19 4.24 9.00 -0.78
C GLU A 19 3.48 9.51 -2.01
N ASP A 20 4.17 10.10 -2.98
CA ASP A 20 3.57 10.55 -4.23
C ASP A 20 3.15 9.36 -5.12
N GLU A 21 4.00 8.35 -5.24
CA GLU A 21 3.79 7.22 -6.17
C GLU A 21 2.58 6.35 -5.75
N LEU A 22 2.37 6.13 -4.45
CA LEU A 22 1.23 5.34 -3.95
C LEU A 22 -0.11 6.10 -3.95
N LYS A 23 -0.08 7.42 -4.13
CA LYS A 23 -1.28 8.26 -4.25
C LYS A 23 -1.73 8.42 -5.70
N GLU A 24 -0.94 7.95 -6.67
CA GLU A 24 -1.30 8.03 -8.09
C GLU A 24 -2.55 7.20 -8.39
N GLU A 25 -3.52 7.82 -9.06
CA GLU A 25 -4.75 7.14 -9.47
C GLU A 25 -4.51 6.32 -10.74
N ALA A 26 -4.87 5.04 -10.69
CA ALA A 26 -4.82 4.16 -11.86
C ALA A 26 -5.76 4.65 -12.97
N THR A 27 -5.33 4.54 -14.22
CA THR A 27 -6.20 4.87 -15.35
C THR A 27 -7.29 3.81 -15.54
N LYS A 28 -8.35 4.17 -16.27
CA LYS A 28 -9.45 3.22 -16.57
C LYS A 28 -8.96 1.95 -17.25
N GLU A 29 -8.03 2.09 -18.20
CA GLU A 29 -7.48 0.95 -18.93
C GLU A 29 -6.68 0.01 -18.02
N GLU A 30 -5.92 0.55 -17.07
CA GLU A 30 -5.16 -0.24 -16.09
C GLU A 30 -6.08 -1.00 -15.13
N VAL A 31 -7.16 -0.34 -14.69
CA VAL A 31 -8.19 -1.00 -13.86
C VAL A 31 -8.88 -2.13 -14.63
N GLU A 32 -9.20 -1.92 -15.91
CA GLU A 32 -9.81 -2.95 -16.78
C GLU A 32 -8.88 -4.14 -17.02
N LYS A 33 -7.57 -3.91 -17.14
CA LYS A 33 -6.55 -4.96 -17.29
C LYS A 33 -6.17 -5.64 -15.98
N GLY A 34 -6.49 -5.03 -14.84
CA GLY A 34 -6.07 -5.48 -13.51
C GLY A 34 -4.66 -5.06 -13.13
N ASP A 35 -4.06 -4.13 -13.87
CA ASP A 35 -2.72 -3.59 -13.64
C ASP A 35 -2.77 -2.43 -12.61
N PHE A 36 -3.29 -2.70 -11.41
CA PHE A 36 -3.35 -1.71 -10.34
C PHE A 36 -3.11 -2.35 -8.96
N THR A 37 -2.77 -1.52 -7.98
CA THR A 37 -2.68 -1.95 -6.58
C THR A 37 -3.66 -1.15 -5.73
N SER A 38 -4.33 -1.83 -4.79
CA SER A 38 -5.26 -1.16 -3.88
C SER A 38 -4.50 -0.72 -2.64
N VAL A 39 -4.40 0.61 -2.46
CA VAL A 39 -3.73 1.23 -1.32
C VAL A 39 -4.81 1.83 -0.40
N THR A 40 -4.65 1.65 0.91
CA THR A 40 -5.49 2.31 1.92
C THR A 40 -4.63 3.26 2.74
N THR A 41 -4.99 4.53 2.77
CA THR A 41 -4.33 5.52 3.60
C THR A 41 -4.96 5.53 5.00
N LEU A 42 -4.14 5.30 6.03
CA LEU A 42 -4.56 5.45 7.42
C LEU A 42 -4.22 6.88 7.86
N SER A 43 -5.23 7.68 8.18
CA SER A 43 -5.06 9.01 8.77
C SER A 43 -5.51 8.96 10.23
N SER A 44 -4.60 9.24 11.16
CA SER A 44 -4.90 9.36 12.58
C SER A 44 -5.26 10.81 12.91
N ASP A 45 -6.51 11.05 13.31
CA ASP A 45 -6.91 12.33 13.89
C ASP A 45 -6.56 12.31 15.39
N GLU A 46 -5.35 12.77 15.73
CA GLU A 46 -4.91 12.87 17.13
C GLU A 46 -5.44 14.14 17.83
N ASN A 47 -6.42 14.84 17.24
CA ASN A 47 -6.91 16.15 17.67
C ASN A 47 -8.41 16.14 18.01
N ASP A 48 -8.95 15.04 18.53
CA ASP A 48 -10.30 14.97 19.11
C ASP A 48 -10.22 15.26 20.63
N PRO A 49 -10.36 16.53 21.09
CA PRO A 49 -10.52 16.81 22.51
C PRO A 49 -11.90 16.31 22.96
N SER A 50 -11.92 15.23 23.75
CA SER A 50 -13.11 14.75 24.48
C SER A 50 -13.63 15.77 25.50
#